data_AF-R6I808-F1
#
_entry.id   AF-R6I808-F1
#
_cell.length_a   1.000
_cell.length_b   1.000
_cell.length_c   1.000
_cell.angle_alpha   90.00
_cell.angle_beta   90.00
_cell.angle_gamma   90.00
#
_symmetry.space_group_name_H-M   'P 1'
#
loop_
_entity.id
_entity.type
_entity.pdbx_description
1 polymer ?
#
loop_
_entity_poly.entity_id
_entity_poly.type
_entity_poly.pdbx_seq_one_letter_code
_entity_poly.pdbx_strand_id
1 'polypeptide(L)'
;MRSIETTAAKLSVFKMTWPIFIEILLQMMVGNVDQFMLSHYSQKSVAAVGNANQIINIVIIALSVISMAATILIAQYRGAGNKEKVTEVCTVALLTNFIFGLIISSILFCFDNFFLDLLAVPDDIRSEAGLFLRYIGLFIVVQAVYISFISFFRGYSLLKVTMMTSIIMNVINIICNVFLIHGFGPIPPLGVLGVTISTNSSKVLGLLLILYFFRRFINLPLSFKYLRPFPKKTLHNILYLGLPSGGESLSYQLSQMVIMKFVNLMGLVVITTKIYAYIIAMFSYIYSQALAMATQIIVGFLLGRGDQ
;
A
#
# COMPACT_ATOMS: atom_id res chain seq x y z
N MET A 1 38.77 7.65 2.64
CA MET A 1 38.15 7.18 3.90
C MET A 1 37.20 8.20 4.55
N ARG A 2 37.43 9.52 4.47
CA ARG A 2 36.53 10.55 5.06
C ARG A 2 35.14 10.75 4.44
N SER A 3 34.80 10.13 3.31
CA SER A 3 33.45 10.21 2.70
C SER A 3 32.54 9.02 3.04
N ILE A 4 33.06 8.01 3.72
CA ILE A 4 32.38 6.71 3.93
C ILE A 4 31.66 6.68 5.28
N GLU A 5 32.20 7.32 6.32
CA GLU A 5 31.54 7.46 7.64
C GLU A 5 30.30 8.36 7.60
N THR A 6 30.26 9.32 6.67
CA THR A 6 29.12 10.27 6.53
C THR A 6 27.83 9.64 6.02
N THR A 7 27.87 8.42 5.48
CA THR A 7 26.67 7.74 4.93
C THR A 7 26.04 6.79 5.94
N ALA A 8 26.85 6.10 6.76
CA ALA A 8 26.37 5.25 7.85
C ALA A 8 25.77 6.08 9.00
N ALA A 9 26.39 7.22 9.35
CA ALA A 9 25.86 8.16 10.35
C ALA A 9 24.52 8.83 9.96
N LYS A 10 24.09 8.72 8.69
CA LYS A 10 22.81 9.26 8.19
C LYS A 10 21.64 8.27 8.22
N LEU A 11 21.89 6.98 8.45
CA LEU A 11 20.87 5.93 8.57
C LEU A 11 20.42 5.76 10.02
N SER A 12 20.00 6.85 10.66
CA SER A 12 19.39 6.75 11.98
C SER A 12 18.02 6.12 11.85
N VAL A 13 17.82 4.96 12.49
CA VAL A 13 16.53 4.25 12.55
C VAL A 13 15.41 5.23 12.89
N PHE A 14 15.57 6.03 13.94
CA PHE A 14 14.60 7.05 14.37
C PHE A 14 14.26 8.08 13.29
N LYS A 15 15.24 8.58 12.53
CA LYS A 15 15.00 9.55 11.45
C LYS A 15 14.25 8.93 10.27
N MET A 16 14.37 7.63 10.07
CA MET A 16 13.69 6.88 9.02
C MET A 16 12.29 6.42 9.44
N THR A 17 12.11 6.08 10.72
CA THR A 17 10.83 5.68 11.30
C THR A 17 9.77 6.76 11.15
N TRP A 18 10.12 8.02 11.37
CA TRP A 18 9.12 9.10 11.33
C TRP A 18 8.44 9.29 9.96
N PRO A 19 9.18 9.38 8.83
CA PRO A 19 8.54 9.39 7.51
C PRO A 19 7.69 8.15 7.21
N ILE A 20 8.15 6.95 7.60
CA ILE A 20 7.39 5.70 7.36
C ILE A 20 6.11 5.70 8.21
N PHE A 21 6.20 6.12 9.46
CA PHE A 21 5.06 6.22 10.37
C PHE A 21 3.99 7.16 9.80
N ILE A 22 4.39 8.37 9.38
CA ILE A 22 3.47 9.32 8.74
C ILE A 22 2.88 8.72 7.47
N GLU A 23 3.68 8.04 6.64
CA GLU A 23 3.20 7.42 5.41
C GLU A 23 2.12 6.36 5.67
N ILE A 24 2.35 5.45 6.64
CA ILE A 24 1.38 4.40 7.01
C ILE A 24 0.12 5.04 7.62
N LEU A 25 0.29 6.04 8.49
CA LEU A 25 -0.82 6.77 9.10
C LEU A 25 -1.68 7.45 8.05
N LEU A 26 -1.07 8.14 7.08
CA LEU A 26 -1.78 8.77 5.97
C LEU A 26 -2.49 7.75 5.08
N GLN A 27 -1.87 6.61 4.82
CA GLN A 27 -2.50 5.54 4.06
C GLN A 27 -3.76 5.01 4.77
N MET A 28 -3.71 4.88 6.10
CA MET A 28 -4.87 4.55 6.92
C MET A 28 -5.92 5.67 6.90
N MET A 29 -5.50 6.94 6.97
CA MET A 29 -6.42 8.07 7.00
C MET A 29 -7.27 8.18 5.73
N VAL A 30 -6.74 7.94 4.52
CA VAL A 30 -7.53 7.99 3.27
C VAL A 30 -8.83 7.20 3.40
N GLY A 31 -8.73 5.91 3.74
CA GLY A 31 -9.91 5.04 3.81
C GLY A 31 -10.89 5.44 4.91
N ASN A 32 -10.40 5.96 6.04
CA ASN A 32 -11.25 6.42 7.13
C ASN A 32 -11.93 7.75 6.80
N VAL A 33 -11.24 8.66 6.12
CA VAL A 33 -11.80 9.96 5.69
C VAL A 33 -12.85 9.75 4.61
N ASP A 34 -12.63 8.84 3.66
CA ASP A 34 -13.65 8.44 2.66
C ASP A 34 -14.95 8.00 3.35
N GLN A 35 -14.86 7.12 4.35
CA GLN A 35 -16.03 6.63 5.10
C GLN A 35 -16.68 7.72 5.95
N PHE A 36 -15.89 8.56 6.62
CA PHE A 36 -16.39 9.66 7.42
C PHE A 36 -17.12 10.73 6.58
N MET A 37 -16.63 11.04 5.39
CA MET A 37 -17.33 11.96 4.49
C MET A 37 -18.60 11.33 3.93
N LEU A 38 -18.57 10.05 3.58
CA LEU A 38 -19.77 9.33 3.15
C LEU A 38 -20.82 9.18 4.25
N SER A 39 -20.44 9.16 5.54
CA SER A 39 -21.43 9.05 6.63
C SER A 39 -22.36 10.26 6.72
N HIS A 40 -21.91 11.42 6.24
CA HIS A 40 -22.74 12.62 6.12
C HIS A 40 -23.68 12.56 4.91
N TYR A 41 -23.35 11.73 3.91
CA TYR A 41 -24.15 11.55 2.71
C TYR A 41 -25.19 10.42 2.88
N SER A 42 -24.77 9.22 3.28
CA SER A 42 -25.64 8.05 3.43
C SER A 42 -24.97 6.93 4.22
N GLN A 43 -25.65 6.41 5.24
CA GLN A 43 -25.18 5.24 6.00
C GLN A 43 -25.09 3.97 5.14
N LYS A 44 -25.95 3.84 4.12
CA LYS A 44 -25.87 2.74 3.16
C LYS A 44 -24.58 2.79 2.34
N SER A 45 -24.16 3.99 1.94
CA SER A 45 -22.92 4.21 1.22
C SER A 45 -21.68 3.89 2.05
N VAL A 46 -21.71 4.23 3.35
CA VAL A 46 -20.64 3.82 4.29
C VAL A 46 -20.54 2.30 4.36
N ALA A 47 -21.67 1.60 4.53
CA ALA A 47 -21.69 0.14 4.60
C ALA A 47 -21.20 -0.51 3.28
N ALA A 48 -21.62 0.03 2.13
CA ALA A 48 -21.20 -0.43 0.81
C ALA A 48 -19.67 -0.32 0.63
N VAL A 49 -19.12 0.87 0.88
CA VAL A 49 -17.69 1.15 0.73
C VAL A 49 -16.85 0.42 1.78
N GLY A 50 -17.36 0.25 3.00
CA GLY A 50 -16.71 -0.55 4.05
C GLY A 50 -16.51 -2.00 3.64
N ASN A 51 -17.55 -2.64 3.08
CA ASN A 51 -17.45 -4.02 2.58
C ASN A 51 -16.50 -4.14 1.38
N ALA A 52 -16.62 -3.24 0.40
CA ALA A 52 -15.74 -3.24 -0.76
C ALA A 52 -14.26 -3.04 -0.38
N ASN A 53 -13.97 -2.20 0.62
CA ASN A 53 -12.61 -1.98 1.11
C ASN A 53 -11.96 -3.24 1.70
N GLN A 54 -12.73 -4.21 2.22
CA GLN A 54 -12.14 -5.46 2.70
C GLN A 54 -11.43 -6.21 1.56
N ILE A 55 -12.06 -6.28 0.39
CA ILE A 55 -11.50 -6.91 -0.82
C ILE A 55 -10.29 -6.09 -1.31
N ILE A 56 -10.42 -4.77 -1.39
CA ILE A 56 -9.34 -3.88 -1.83
C ILE A 56 -8.11 -4.00 -0.91
N ASN A 57 -8.30 -4.14 0.41
CA ASN A 57 -7.20 -4.32 1.35
C ASN A 57 -6.44 -5.63 1.12
N ILE A 58 -7.14 -6.74 0.84
CA ILE A 58 -6.50 -8.02 0.49
C ILE A 58 -5.64 -7.87 -0.77
N VAL A 59 -6.15 -7.16 -1.79
CA VAL A 59 -5.38 -6.86 -3.00
C VAL A 59 -4.13 -6.05 -2.68
N ILE A 60 -4.26 -4.99 -1.87
CA ILE A 60 -3.13 -4.13 -1.49
C ILE A 60 -2.08 -4.95 -0.75
N ILE A 61 -2.48 -5.84 0.17
CA ILE A 61 -1.55 -6.75 0.86
C ILE A 61 -0.81 -7.62 -0.16
N ALA A 62 -1.52 -8.23 -1.12
CA ALA A 62 -0.89 -9.07 -2.13
C ALA A 62 0.13 -8.32 -3.00
N LEU A 63 -0.14 -7.06 -3.36
CA LEU A 63 0.82 -6.19 -4.08
C LEU A 63 1.98 -5.71 -3.18
N SER A 64 1.72 -5.55 -1.89
CA SER A 64 2.75 -5.12 -0.93
C SER A 64 3.83 -6.18 -0.74
N VAL A 65 3.50 -7.46 -0.90
CA VAL A 65 4.42 -8.59 -0.78
C VAL A 65 5.64 -8.46 -1.71
N ILE A 66 5.39 -8.24 -3.01
CA ILE A 66 6.43 -8.06 -4.02
C ILE A 66 7.25 -6.80 -3.72
N SER A 67 6.54 -5.74 -3.34
CA SER A 67 7.14 -4.42 -3.06
C SER A 67 8.04 -4.44 -1.82
N MET A 68 7.68 -5.22 -0.80
CA MET A 68 8.50 -5.38 0.40
C MET A 68 9.77 -6.16 0.09
N ALA A 69 9.68 -7.27 -0.63
CA ALA A 69 10.84 -8.03 -1.06
C ALA A 69 11.79 -7.20 -1.96
N ALA A 70 11.22 -6.39 -2.87
CA ALA A 70 12.00 -5.47 -3.69
C ALA A 70 12.74 -4.43 -2.84
N THR A 71 12.10 -3.87 -1.81
CA THR A 71 12.74 -2.93 -0.87
C THR A 71 13.99 -3.54 -0.22
N ILE A 72 13.90 -4.79 0.26
CA ILE A 72 15.01 -5.52 0.88
C ILE A 72 16.15 -5.71 -0.11
N LEU A 73 15.85 -6.28 -1.29
CA LEU A 73 16.85 -6.61 -2.29
C LEU A 73 17.54 -5.35 -2.84
N ILE A 74 16.79 -4.26 -3.05
CA ILE A 74 17.35 -2.97 -3.46
C ILE A 74 18.30 -2.45 -2.38
N ALA A 75 17.91 -2.48 -1.10
CA ALA A 75 18.78 -2.05 -0.01
C ALA A 75 20.07 -2.88 0.05
N GLN A 76 19.96 -4.21 -0.07
CA GLN A 76 21.11 -5.13 -0.09
C GLN A 76 22.04 -4.88 -1.29
N TYR A 77 21.53 -4.89 -2.52
CA TYR A 77 22.37 -4.69 -3.70
C TYR A 77 22.96 -3.27 -3.77
N ARG A 78 22.25 -2.27 -3.22
CA ARG A 78 22.78 -0.92 -3.06
C ARG A 78 23.91 -0.88 -2.03
N GLY A 79 23.79 -1.59 -0.91
CA GLY A 79 24.86 -1.77 0.08
C GLY A 79 26.10 -2.42 -0.53
N ALA A 80 25.90 -3.40 -1.40
CA ALA A 80 26.96 -4.10 -2.14
C ALA A 80 27.55 -3.30 -3.31
N GLY A 81 27.05 -2.09 -3.60
CA GLY A 81 27.48 -1.28 -4.74
C GLY A 81 27.07 -1.82 -6.11
N ASN A 82 26.23 -2.86 -6.19
CA ASN A 82 25.84 -3.51 -7.44
C ASN A 82 24.63 -2.82 -8.09
N LYS A 83 24.90 -1.70 -8.78
CA LYS A 83 23.86 -0.89 -9.45
C LYS A 83 23.11 -1.66 -10.55
N GLU A 84 23.77 -2.60 -11.22
CA GLU A 84 23.13 -3.41 -12.26
C GLU A 84 22.05 -4.32 -11.67
N LYS A 85 22.37 -5.01 -10.56
CA LYS A 85 21.38 -5.81 -9.84
C LYS A 85 20.25 -4.99 -9.24
N VAL A 86 20.52 -3.78 -8.76
CA VAL A 86 19.46 -2.86 -8.32
C VAL A 86 18.50 -2.54 -9.48
N THR A 87 19.03 -2.22 -10.67
CA THR A 87 18.22 -1.92 -11.85
C THR A 87 17.38 -3.13 -12.30
N GLU A 88 17.98 -4.31 -12.26
CA GLU A 88 17.31 -5.58 -12.55
C GLU A 88 16.16 -5.84 -11.58
N VAL A 89 16.38 -5.72 -10.26
CA VAL A 89 15.34 -5.90 -9.24
C VAL A 89 14.20 -4.90 -9.42
N CYS A 90 14.50 -3.61 -9.63
CA CYS A 90 13.47 -2.60 -9.86
C CYS A 90 12.63 -2.94 -11.10
N THR A 91 13.27 -3.34 -12.19
CA THR A 91 12.59 -3.68 -13.44
C THR A 91 11.70 -4.92 -13.28
N VAL A 92 12.21 -5.97 -12.64
CA VAL A 92 11.46 -7.22 -12.40
C VAL A 92 10.30 -6.97 -11.45
N ALA A 93 10.52 -6.31 -10.32
CA ALA A 93 9.47 -6.02 -9.34
C ALA A 93 8.35 -5.16 -9.95
N LEU A 94 8.70 -4.13 -10.72
CA LEU A 94 7.74 -3.28 -11.42
C LEU A 94 6.90 -4.10 -12.40
N LEU A 95 7.53 -4.93 -13.23
CA LEU A 95 6.83 -5.77 -14.19
C LEU A 95 5.92 -6.78 -13.50
N THR A 96 6.42 -7.47 -12.46
CA THR A 96 5.64 -8.46 -11.72
C THR A 96 4.40 -7.82 -11.08
N ASN A 97 4.56 -6.68 -10.40
CA ASN A 97 3.42 -5.96 -9.83
C ASN A 97 2.48 -5.42 -10.92
N PHE A 98 3.00 -4.93 -12.04
CA PHE A 98 2.16 -4.47 -13.15
C PHE A 98 1.30 -5.61 -13.73
N ILE A 99 1.90 -6.76 -14.01
CA ILE A 99 1.17 -7.94 -14.51
C ILE A 99 0.17 -8.44 -13.48
N PHE A 100 0.58 -8.55 -12.21
CA PHE A 100 -0.30 -9.02 -11.14
C PHE A 100 -1.45 -8.04 -10.88
N GLY A 101 -1.17 -6.75 -10.88
CA GLY A 101 -2.18 -5.69 -10.80
C GLY A 101 -3.15 -5.71 -11.98
N LEU A 102 -2.67 -5.98 -13.20
CA LEU A 102 -3.51 -6.10 -14.39
C LEU A 102 -4.44 -7.32 -14.32
N ILE A 103 -3.92 -8.47 -13.87
CA ILE A 103 -4.72 -9.68 -13.65
C ILE A 103 -5.80 -9.40 -12.60
N ILE A 104 -5.42 -8.87 -11.44
CA ILE A 104 -6.38 -8.57 -10.36
C ILE A 104 -7.42 -7.53 -10.80
N SER A 105 -6.99 -6.48 -11.47
CA SER A 105 -7.88 -5.45 -12.02
C SER A 105 -8.91 -6.05 -12.97
N SER A 106 -8.49 -6.98 -13.83
CA SER A 106 -9.40 -7.65 -14.79
C SER A 106 -10.37 -8.58 -14.07
N ILE A 107 -9.89 -9.33 -13.06
CA ILE A 107 -10.73 -10.22 -12.24
C ILE A 107 -11.79 -9.40 -11.50
N LEU A 108 -11.41 -8.30 -10.84
CA LEU A 108 -12.37 -7.47 -10.10
C LEU A 108 -13.36 -6.74 -11.00
N PHE A 109 -12.96 -6.37 -12.22
CA PHE A 109 -13.88 -5.73 -13.16
C PHE A 109 -14.92 -6.71 -13.72
N CYS A 110 -14.51 -7.94 -14.04
CA CYS A 110 -15.40 -8.94 -14.65
C CYS A 110 -16.21 -9.76 -13.63
N PHE A 111 -15.71 -9.92 -12.40
CA PHE A 111 -16.27 -10.80 -11.38
C PHE A 111 -16.60 -10.06 -10.08
N ASP A 112 -16.91 -8.76 -10.12
CA ASP A 112 -17.29 -7.98 -8.93
C ASP A 112 -18.43 -8.63 -8.14
N ASN A 113 -19.47 -9.10 -8.82
CA ASN A 113 -20.60 -9.81 -8.19
C ASN A 113 -20.17 -11.06 -7.41
N PHE A 114 -19.21 -11.84 -7.92
CA PHE A 114 -18.72 -13.03 -7.23
C PHE A 114 -18.08 -12.68 -5.87
N PHE A 115 -17.32 -11.60 -5.79
CA PHE A 115 -16.73 -11.16 -4.52
C PHE A 115 -17.77 -10.58 -3.56
N LEU A 116 -18.81 -9.91 -4.08
CA LEU A 116 -19.92 -9.43 -3.27
C LEU A 116 -20.76 -10.59 -2.70
N ASP A 117 -20.95 -11.66 -3.49
CA ASP A 117 -21.58 -12.90 -3.04
C ASP A 117 -20.76 -13.60 -1.94
N LEU A 118 -19.44 -13.67 -2.13
CA LEU A 118 -18.53 -14.28 -1.16
C LEU A 118 -18.58 -13.58 0.21
N LEU A 119 -18.78 -12.25 0.21
CA LEU A 119 -18.95 -11.47 1.43
C LEU A 119 -20.40 -11.42 1.94
N ALA A 120 -21.34 -12.08 1.26
CA ALA A 120 -22.77 -12.04 1.54
C ALA A 120 -23.30 -10.60 1.67
N VAL A 121 -22.90 -9.72 0.74
CA VAL A 121 -23.30 -8.30 0.76
C VAL A 121 -24.81 -8.19 0.50
N PRO A 122 -25.58 -7.52 1.39
CA PRO A 122 -27.02 -7.31 1.23
C PRO A 122 -27.38 -6.59 -0.07
N ASP A 123 -28.51 -6.98 -0.67
CA ASP A 123 -28.96 -6.47 -1.98
C ASP A 123 -29.19 -4.94 -1.99
N ASP A 124 -29.53 -4.37 -0.83
CA ASP A 124 -29.83 -2.94 -0.70
C ASP A 124 -28.61 -2.03 -0.74
N ILE A 125 -27.39 -2.59 -0.58
CA ILE A 125 -26.11 -1.87 -0.70
C ILE A 125 -25.20 -2.44 -1.80
N ARG A 126 -25.60 -3.55 -2.43
CA ARG A 126 -24.81 -4.31 -3.40
C ARG A 126 -24.45 -3.48 -4.63
N SER A 127 -25.36 -2.65 -5.13
CA SER A 127 -25.13 -1.82 -6.32
C SER A 127 -24.00 -0.79 -6.09
N GLU A 128 -24.01 -0.11 -4.94
CA GLU A 128 -22.97 0.85 -4.57
C GLU A 128 -21.62 0.17 -4.27
N ALA A 129 -21.64 -1.00 -3.62
CA ALA A 129 -20.44 -1.77 -3.35
C ALA A 129 -19.79 -2.28 -4.65
N GLY A 130 -20.60 -2.77 -5.59
CA GLY A 130 -20.15 -3.19 -6.92
C GLY A 130 -19.59 -2.03 -7.75
N LEU A 131 -20.27 -0.87 -7.74
CA LEU A 131 -19.76 0.35 -8.36
C LEU A 131 -18.38 0.69 -7.79
N PHE A 132 -18.24 0.70 -6.47
CA PHE A 132 -16.96 1.00 -5.82
C PHE A 132 -15.86 0.01 -6.22
N LEU A 133 -16.13 -1.30 -6.12
CA LEU A 133 -15.17 -2.35 -6.49
C LEU A 133 -14.74 -2.25 -7.94
N ARG A 134 -15.68 -1.99 -8.85
CA ARG A 134 -15.40 -1.94 -10.29
C ARG A 134 -14.50 -0.75 -10.63
N TYR A 135 -14.85 0.44 -10.15
CA TYR A 135 -14.10 1.65 -10.46
C TYR A 135 -12.75 1.72 -9.74
N ILE A 136 -12.66 1.38 -8.45
CA ILE A 136 -11.37 1.27 -7.76
C ILE A 136 -10.55 0.12 -8.37
N GLY A 137 -11.23 -0.99 -8.72
CA GLY A 137 -10.64 -2.19 -9.30
C GLY A 137 -9.87 -1.92 -10.58
N LEU A 138 -10.44 -1.11 -11.49
CA LEU A 138 -9.78 -0.68 -12.73
C LEU A 138 -8.44 0.05 -12.50
N PHE A 139 -8.29 0.73 -11.37
CA PHE A 139 -7.10 1.51 -11.04
C PHE A 139 -6.12 0.75 -10.13
N ILE A 140 -6.33 -0.54 -9.90
CA ILE A 140 -5.38 -1.38 -9.15
C ILE A 140 -4.03 -1.46 -9.88
N VAL A 141 -4.01 -1.40 -11.20
CA VAL A 141 -2.76 -1.33 -11.98
C VAL A 141 -1.96 -0.08 -11.60
N VAL A 142 -2.62 1.07 -11.48
CA VAL A 142 -2.00 2.33 -11.06
C VAL A 142 -1.45 2.19 -9.64
N GLN A 143 -2.23 1.59 -8.74
CA GLN A 143 -1.79 1.31 -7.36
C GLN A 143 -0.56 0.38 -7.33
N ALA A 144 -0.54 -0.67 -8.15
CA ALA A 144 0.55 -1.64 -8.21
C ALA A 144 1.86 -0.98 -8.67
N VAL A 145 1.79 -0.12 -9.69
CA VAL A 145 2.92 0.68 -10.16
C VAL A 145 3.36 1.66 -9.08
N TYR A 146 2.42 2.38 -8.44
CA TYR A 146 2.71 3.33 -7.37
C TYR A 146 3.46 2.68 -6.20
N ILE A 147 2.95 1.57 -5.65
CA ILE A 147 3.61 0.87 -4.53
C ILE A 147 4.99 0.34 -4.94
N SER A 148 5.16 -0.07 -6.20
CA SER A 148 6.49 -0.47 -6.73
C SER A 148 7.48 0.70 -6.65
N PHE A 149 7.11 1.89 -7.10
CA PHE A 149 8.00 3.05 -6.97
C PHE A 149 8.27 3.44 -5.52
N ILE A 150 7.25 3.39 -4.65
CA ILE A 150 7.43 3.59 -3.21
C ILE A 150 8.48 2.63 -2.65
N SER A 151 8.46 1.35 -3.06
CA SER A 151 9.48 0.37 -2.65
C SER A 151 10.89 0.75 -3.11
N PHE A 152 11.03 1.37 -4.28
CA PHE A 152 12.34 1.80 -4.78
C PHE A 152 12.88 2.94 -3.93
N PHE A 153 12.06 3.95 -3.63
CA PHE A 153 12.46 5.04 -2.73
C PHE A 153 12.80 4.54 -1.33
N ARG A 154 12.02 3.61 -0.78
CA ARG A 154 12.31 2.95 0.49
C ARG A 154 13.65 2.20 0.44
N GLY A 155 13.88 1.41 -0.60
CA GLY A 155 15.14 0.71 -0.85
C GLY A 155 16.33 1.65 -1.08
N TYR A 156 16.07 2.89 -1.50
CA TYR A 156 17.03 4.01 -1.59
C TYR A 156 17.13 4.87 -0.31
N SER A 157 16.42 4.49 0.76
CA SER A 157 16.36 5.22 2.03
C SER A 157 15.89 6.68 1.87
N LEU A 158 15.20 7.00 0.78
CA LEU A 158 14.66 8.32 0.43
C LEU A 158 13.21 8.46 0.90
N LEU A 159 12.97 8.15 2.18
CA LEU A 159 11.64 8.00 2.78
C LEU A 159 10.86 9.32 2.88
N LYS A 160 11.55 10.47 2.88
CA LYS A 160 10.88 11.78 2.85
C LYS A 160 10.07 11.97 1.56
N VAL A 161 10.53 11.40 0.45
CA VAL A 161 9.84 11.52 -0.85
C VAL A 161 8.54 10.72 -0.82
N THR A 162 8.54 9.50 -0.27
CA THR A 162 7.34 8.65 -0.17
C THR A 162 6.31 9.27 0.77
N MET A 163 6.77 9.81 1.90
CA MET A 163 5.94 10.57 2.85
C MET A 163 5.30 11.81 2.19
N MET A 164 6.09 12.69 1.56
CA MET A 164 5.57 13.90 0.92
C MET A 164 4.57 13.58 -0.20
N THR A 165 4.86 12.53 -0.98
CA THR A 165 3.94 12.07 -2.03
C THR A 165 2.60 11.63 -1.44
N SER A 166 2.64 10.89 -0.32
CA SER A 166 1.43 10.43 0.37
C SER A 166 0.63 11.58 0.99
N ILE A 167 1.30 12.61 1.53
CA ILE A 167 0.65 13.84 2.02
C ILE A 167 -0.11 14.53 0.89
N ILE A 168 0.58 14.81 -0.22
CA ILE A 168 -0.02 15.51 -1.37
C ILE A 168 -1.20 14.72 -1.92
N MET A 169 -1.03 13.40 -2.09
CA MET A 169 -2.10 12.51 -2.54
C MET A 169 -3.32 12.54 -1.61
N ASN A 170 -3.11 12.51 -0.29
CA ASN A 170 -4.19 12.59 0.71
C ASN A 170 -4.92 13.93 0.66
N VAL A 171 -4.17 15.04 0.61
CA VAL A 171 -4.77 16.37 0.55
C VAL A 171 -5.64 16.54 -0.69
N ILE A 172 -5.13 16.09 -1.85
CA ILE A 172 -5.91 16.13 -3.10
C ILE A 172 -7.15 15.25 -3.00
N ASN A 173 -7.03 14.05 -2.43
CA ASN A 173 -8.16 13.15 -2.24
C ASN A 173 -9.26 13.78 -1.38
N ILE A 174 -8.89 14.38 -0.25
CA ILE A 174 -9.81 15.07 0.66
C ILE A 174 -10.50 16.23 -0.06
N ILE A 175 -9.75 17.05 -0.78
CA ILE A 175 -10.31 18.19 -1.53
C ILE A 175 -11.29 17.70 -2.60
N CYS A 176 -10.91 16.70 -3.39
CA CYS A 176 -11.78 16.11 -4.40
C CYS A 176 -13.05 15.49 -3.79
N ASN A 177 -12.92 14.78 -2.66
CA ASN A 177 -14.05 14.19 -1.96
C ASN A 177 -15.07 15.25 -1.53
N VAL A 178 -14.62 16.36 -0.94
CA VAL A 178 -15.52 17.44 -0.50
C VAL A 178 -16.38 17.94 -1.66
N PHE A 179 -15.79 18.16 -2.84
CA PHE A 179 -16.50 18.65 -4.02
C PHE A 179 -17.36 17.60 -4.72
N LEU A 180 -16.87 16.36 -4.84
CA LEU A 180 -17.54 15.32 -5.65
C LEU A 180 -18.61 14.55 -4.87
N ILE A 181 -18.45 14.39 -3.55
CA ILE A 181 -19.45 13.69 -2.71
C ILE A 181 -20.69 14.56 -2.54
N HIS A 182 -20.52 15.81 -2.11
CA HIS A 182 -21.63 16.73 -1.80
C HIS A 182 -22.16 17.48 -3.03
N GLY A 183 -21.43 17.43 -4.15
CA GLY A 183 -21.69 18.28 -5.30
C GLY A 183 -21.18 19.71 -5.08
N PHE A 184 -20.85 20.39 -6.17
CA PHE A 184 -20.39 21.78 -6.12
C PHE A 184 -20.82 22.53 -7.38
N GLY A 185 -21.62 23.59 -7.19
CA GLY A 185 -22.18 24.38 -8.28
C GLY A 185 -23.01 23.52 -9.25
N PRO A 186 -22.59 23.37 -10.53
CA PRO A 186 -23.33 22.56 -11.52
C PRO A 186 -23.13 21.04 -11.37
N ILE A 187 -22.21 20.59 -10.51
CA ILE A 187 -21.90 19.16 -10.35
C ILE A 187 -22.89 18.56 -9.34
N PRO A 188 -23.70 17.55 -9.71
CA PRO A 188 -24.59 16.88 -8.77
C PRO A 188 -23.80 16.07 -7.75
N PRO A 189 -24.38 15.77 -6.56
CA PRO A 189 -23.74 14.91 -5.58
C PRO A 189 -23.56 13.50 -6.16
N LEU A 190 -22.31 13.01 -6.22
CA LEU A 190 -21.98 11.71 -6.81
C LEU A 190 -21.87 10.58 -5.75
N GLY A 191 -21.93 10.91 -4.45
CA GLY A 191 -21.86 9.94 -3.36
C GLY A 191 -20.65 9.00 -3.49
N VAL A 192 -20.91 7.69 -3.58
CA VAL A 192 -19.88 6.64 -3.73
C VAL A 192 -19.06 6.81 -5.02
N LEU A 193 -19.67 7.21 -6.13
CA LEU A 193 -18.96 7.49 -7.38
C LEU A 193 -18.00 8.69 -7.21
N GLY A 194 -18.37 9.67 -6.39
CA GLY A 194 -17.50 10.80 -6.06
C GLY A 194 -16.24 10.35 -5.33
N VAL A 195 -16.36 9.40 -4.40
CA VAL A 195 -15.20 8.81 -3.70
C VAL A 195 -14.32 8.02 -4.66
N THR A 196 -14.90 7.18 -5.54
CA THR A 196 -14.07 6.39 -6.46
C THR A 196 -13.25 7.27 -7.40
N ILE A 197 -13.85 8.33 -7.95
CA ILE A 197 -13.17 9.31 -8.80
C ILE A 197 -12.07 10.03 -8.02
N SER A 198 -12.39 10.54 -6.82
CA SER A 198 -11.43 11.26 -5.96
C SER A 198 -10.22 10.39 -5.61
N THR A 199 -10.46 9.15 -5.19
CA THR A 199 -9.42 8.20 -4.78
C THR A 199 -8.56 7.77 -5.96
N ASN A 200 -9.16 7.48 -7.11
CA ASN A 200 -8.40 7.08 -8.31
C ASN A 200 -7.60 8.24 -8.91
N SER A 201 -8.20 9.42 -9.05
CA SER A 201 -7.48 10.60 -9.57
C SER A 201 -6.32 10.98 -8.65
N SER A 202 -6.49 10.88 -7.34
CA SER A 202 -5.41 11.14 -6.38
C SER A 202 -4.27 10.13 -6.52
N LYS A 203 -4.57 8.85 -6.71
CA LYS A 203 -3.56 7.80 -6.97
C LYS A 203 -2.82 8.03 -8.28
N VAL A 204 -3.51 8.44 -9.34
CA VAL A 204 -2.88 8.80 -10.62
C VAL A 204 -1.92 9.98 -10.43
N LEU A 205 -2.34 11.04 -9.74
CA LEU A 205 -1.49 12.19 -9.44
C LEU A 205 -0.30 11.79 -8.55
N GLY A 206 -0.52 10.95 -7.55
CA GLY A 206 0.55 10.38 -6.71
C GLY A 206 1.56 9.57 -7.53
N LEU A 207 1.09 8.78 -8.51
CA LEU A 207 1.94 8.05 -9.44
C LEU A 207 2.76 9.02 -10.33
N LEU A 208 2.14 10.07 -10.88
CA LEU A 208 2.87 11.05 -11.68
C LEU A 208 3.94 11.78 -10.85
N LEU A 209 3.62 12.13 -9.60
CA LEU A 209 4.55 12.78 -8.69
C LEU A 209 5.73 11.87 -8.31
N ILE A 210 5.48 10.60 -7.98
CA ILE A 210 6.54 9.66 -7.63
C ILE A 210 7.42 9.33 -8.84
N LEU A 211 6.86 9.28 -10.05
CA LEU A 211 7.61 9.14 -11.30
C LEU A 211 8.51 10.35 -11.58
N TYR A 212 8.00 11.57 -11.36
CA TYR A 212 8.79 12.80 -11.46
C TYR A 212 9.98 12.75 -10.50
N PHE A 213 9.73 12.43 -9.23
CA PHE A 213 10.81 12.31 -8.25
C PHE A 213 11.76 11.16 -8.57
N PHE A 214 11.28 10.07 -9.17
CA PHE A 214 12.12 8.93 -9.52
C PHE A 214 13.17 9.38 -10.52
N ARG A 215 12.76 10.06 -11.60
CA ARG A 215 13.69 10.65 -12.58
C ARG A 215 14.63 11.68 -11.96
N ARG A 216 14.18 12.43 -10.95
CA ARG A 216 14.99 13.49 -10.32
C ARG A 216 16.04 12.96 -9.34
N PHE A 217 15.70 11.96 -8.52
CA PHE A 217 16.55 11.48 -7.42
C PHE A 217 17.20 10.13 -7.69
N ILE A 218 16.53 9.24 -8.44
CA ILE A 218 16.96 7.87 -8.72
C ILE A 218 17.11 7.74 -10.24
N ASN A 219 18.21 8.26 -10.78
CA ASN A 219 18.50 8.21 -12.22
C ASN A 219 18.97 6.79 -12.64
N LEU A 220 18.06 5.82 -12.56
CA LEU A 220 18.27 4.43 -12.99
C LEU A 220 17.62 4.19 -14.36
N PRO A 221 18.33 3.56 -15.31
CA PRO A 221 17.75 3.19 -16.60
C PRO A 221 16.86 1.96 -16.44
N LEU A 222 15.61 2.14 -16.01
CA LEU A 222 14.60 1.08 -16.07
C LEU A 222 14.45 0.68 -17.54
N SER A 223 14.81 -0.55 -17.88
CA SER A 223 14.85 -1.02 -19.26
C SER A 223 14.41 -2.45 -19.38
N PHE A 224 13.55 -2.71 -20.37
CA PHE A 224 13.15 -4.07 -20.75
C PHE A 224 14.33 -4.94 -21.20
N LYS A 225 15.52 -4.35 -21.45
CA LYS A 225 16.75 -5.09 -21.72
C LYS A 225 17.12 -6.05 -20.58
N TYR A 226 16.88 -5.65 -19.32
CA TYR A 226 17.17 -6.49 -18.15
C TYR A 226 16.22 -7.69 -18.00
N LEU A 227 15.17 -7.76 -18.83
CA LEU A 227 14.23 -8.89 -18.87
C LEU A 227 14.61 -9.93 -19.94
N ARG A 228 15.72 -9.74 -20.67
CA ARG A 228 16.18 -10.65 -21.73
C ARG A 228 17.66 -11.04 -21.53
N PRO A 229 17.97 -12.28 -21.14
CA PRO A 229 17.05 -13.37 -20.78
C PRO A 229 16.29 -13.07 -19.48
N PHE A 230 15.10 -13.66 -19.31
CA PHE A 230 14.26 -13.37 -18.13
C PHE A 230 14.98 -13.78 -16.84
N PRO A 231 15.19 -12.87 -15.87
CA PRO A 231 15.97 -13.14 -14.67
C PRO A 231 15.16 -13.94 -13.65
N LYS A 232 14.95 -15.24 -13.94
CA LYS A 232 14.20 -16.18 -13.08
C LYS A 232 14.74 -16.21 -11.64
N LYS A 233 16.06 -16.09 -11.46
CA LYS A 233 16.69 -16.05 -10.14
C LYS A 233 16.26 -14.82 -9.33
N THR A 234 16.15 -13.67 -9.98
CA THR A 234 15.73 -12.42 -9.32
C THR A 234 14.24 -12.47 -8.97
N LEU A 235 13.39 -12.97 -9.87
CA LEU A 235 11.98 -13.22 -9.56
C LEU A 235 11.82 -14.22 -8.41
N HIS A 236 12.57 -15.32 -8.43
CA HIS A 236 12.56 -16.31 -7.35
C HIS A 236 12.95 -15.66 -6.02
N ASN A 237 14.00 -14.84 -5.98
CA ASN A 237 14.40 -14.16 -4.74
C ASN A 237 13.33 -13.19 -4.23
N ILE A 238 12.66 -12.46 -5.14
CA ILE A 238 11.53 -11.58 -4.78
C ILE A 238 10.39 -12.40 -4.17
N LEU A 239 10.00 -13.52 -4.80
CA LEU A 239 8.91 -14.36 -4.31
C LEU A 239 9.29 -15.13 -3.04
N TYR A 240 10.53 -15.60 -2.93
CA TYR A 240 11.04 -16.31 -1.76
C TYR A 240 11.08 -15.42 -0.51
N LEU A 241 11.38 -14.13 -0.67
CA LEU A 241 11.30 -13.17 0.44
C LEU A 241 9.87 -12.67 0.66
N GLY A 242 9.10 -12.49 -0.41
CA GLY A 242 7.77 -11.93 -0.34
C GLY A 242 6.73 -12.90 0.24
N LEU A 243 6.65 -14.11 -0.30
CA LEU A 243 5.61 -15.09 0.05
C LEU A 243 5.57 -15.41 1.55
N PRO A 244 6.71 -15.63 2.25
CA PRO A 244 6.69 -15.85 3.70
C PRO A 244 6.08 -14.68 4.47
N SER A 245 6.38 -13.44 4.08
CA SER A 245 5.83 -12.26 4.76
C SER A 245 4.36 -11.99 4.45
N GLY A 246 3.92 -12.31 3.23
CA GLY A 246 2.50 -12.38 2.91
C GLY A 246 1.79 -13.46 3.74
N GLY A 247 2.43 -14.62 3.88
CA GLY A 247 1.98 -15.72 4.73
C GLY A 247 1.91 -15.34 6.21
N GLU A 248 2.87 -14.58 6.72
CA GLU A 248 2.86 -14.04 8.08
C GLU A 248 1.65 -13.12 8.29
N SER A 249 1.40 -12.19 7.37
CA SER A 249 0.26 -11.28 7.43
C SER A 249 -1.08 -12.03 7.39
N LEU A 250 -1.20 -13.04 6.51
CA LEU A 250 -2.38 -13.90 6.43
C LEU A 250 -2.55 -14.74 7.70
N SER A 251 -1.47 -15.33 8.21
CA SER A 251 -1.48 -16.11 9.45
C SER A 251 -1.92 -15.26 10.64
N TYR A 252 -1.43 -14.01 10.73
CA TYR A 252 -1.86 -13.06 11.74
C TYR A 252 -3.35 -12.76 11.62
N GLN A 253 -3.86 -12.48 10.41
CA GLN A 253 -5.27 -12.17 10.18
C GLN A 253 -6.19 -13.35 10.53
N LEU A 254 -5.82 -14.57 10.14
CA LEU A 254 -6.55 -15.79 10.51
C LEU A 254 -6.54 -16.01 12.03
N SER A 255 -5.40 -15.79 12.68
CA SER A 255 -5.29 -15.88 14.14
C SER A 255 -6.23 -14.89 14.83
N GLN A 256 -6.28 -13.65 14.34
CA GLN A 256 -7.17 -12.62 14.87
C GLN A 256 -8.65 -12.96 14.68
N MET A 257 -9.03 -13.58 13.56
CA MET A 257 -10.39 -14.09 13.34
C MET A 257 -10.76 -15.17 14.35
N VAL A 258 -9.88 -16.14 14.59
CA VAL A 258 -10.10 -17.20 15.58
C VAL A 258 -10.23 -16.61 16.99
N ILE A 259 -9.35 -15.67 17.38
CA ILE A 259 -9.45 -14.98 18.68
C ILE A 259 -10.78 -14.23 18.80
N MET A 260 -11.23 -13.56 17.74
CA MET A 260 -12.51 -12.86 17.75
C MET A 260 -13.69 -13.82 17.97
N LYS A 261 -13.64 -15.03 17.38
CA LYS A 261 -14.66 -16.05 17.60
C LYS A 261 -14.78 -16.43 19.08
N PHE A 262 -13.67 -16.58 19.80
CA PHE A 262 -13.69 -16.85 21.25
C PHE A 262 -14.22 -15.66 22.06
N VAL A 263 -13.80 -14.44 21.73
CA VAL A 263 -14.24 -13.22 22.41
C VAL A 263 -15.75 -13.01 22.26
N ASN A 264 -16.32 -13.38 21.11
CA ASN A 264 -17.77 -13.30 20.89
C ASN A 264 -18.58 -14.20 21.83
N LEU A 265 -18.01 -15.30 22.33
CA LEU A 265 -18.69 -16.19 23.29
C LEU A 265 -18.79 -15.58 24.69
N MET A 266 -18.03 -14.53 24.99
CA MET A 266 -17.94 -13.91 26.33
C MET A 266 -18.95 -12.76 26.54
N GLY A 267 -19.78 -12.47 25.55
CA GLY A 267 -20.82 -11.44 25.62
C GLY A 267 -20.35 -10.02 25.27
N LEU A 268 -21.31 -9.11 25.14
CA LEU A 268 -21.15 -7.81 24.50
C LEU A 268 -20.08 -6.92 25.14
N VAL A 269 -20.01 -6.87 26.48
CA VAL A 269 -19.07 -6.01 27.21
C VAL A 269 -17.61 -6.34 26.86
N VAL A 270 -17.27 -7.63 26.76
CA VAL A 270 -15.89 -8.07 26.45
C VAL A 270 -15.54 -7.76 25.00
N ILE A 271 -16.49 -7.96 24.08
CA ILE A 271 -16.33 -7.61 22.66
C ILE A 271 -16.02 -6.12 22.51
N THR A 272 -16.85 -5.25 23.11
CA THR A 272 -16.68 -3.80 23.06
C THR A 272 -15.37 -3.35 23.70
N THR A 273 -14.99 -3.94 24.84
CA THR A 273 -13.73 -3.65 25.53
C THR A 273 -12.52 -3.99 24.65
N LYS A 274 -12.52 -5.16 24.00
CA LYS A 274 -11.46 -5.54 23.05
C LYS A 274 -11.33 -4.54 21.92
N ILE A 275 -12.45 -4.10 21.33
CA ILE A 275 -12.44 -3.16 20.21
C ILE A 275 -11.79 -1.83 20.62
N TYR A 276 -12.15 -1.26 21.77
CA TYR A 276 -11.53 -0.04 22.25
C TYR A 276 -10.04 -0.22 22.57
N ALA A 277 -9.67 -1.31 23.22
CA ALA A 277 -8.26 -1.63 23.47
C ALA A 277 -7.47 -1.76 22.16
N TYR A 278 -8.06 -2.37 21.13
CA TYR A 278 -7.44 -2.53 19.82
C TYR A 278 -7.22 -1.19 19.10
N ILE A 279 -8.18 -0.26 19.17
CA ILE A 279 -8.03 1.09 18.59
C ILE A 279 -6.84 1.82 19.22
N ILE A 280 -6.70 1.77 20.55
CA ILE A 280 -5.58 2.39 21.26
C ILE A 280 -4.26 1.69 20.89
N ALA A 281 -4.26 0.36 20.85
CA ALA A 281 -3.08 -0.43 20.49
C ALA A 281 -2.63 -0.20 19.04
N MET A 282 -3.55 0.13 18.12
CA MET A 282 -3.25 0.33 16.70
C MET A 282 -2.25 1.47 16.48
N PHE A 283 -2.30 2.55 17.27
CA PHE A 283 -1.30 3.63 17.18
C PHE A 283 0.11 3.13 17.51
N SER A 284 0.25 2.39 18.61
CA SER A 284 1.52 1.77 19.00
C SER A 284 1.99 0.72 17.98
N TYR A 285 1.04 0.01 17.37
CA TYR A 285 1.32 -0.98 16.33
C TYR A 285 1.87 -0.33 15.06
N ILE A 286 1.26 0.76 14.58
CA ILE A 286 1.74 1.49 13.39
C ILE A 286 3.15 2.02 13.63
N TYR A 287 3.43 2.56 14.82
CA TYR A 287 4.77 3.00 15.19
C TYR A 287 5.79 1.85 15.19
N SER A 288 5.43 0.71 15.78
CA SER A 288 6.28 -0.49 15.81
C SER A 288 6.54 -1.03 14.41
N GLN A 289 5.53 -1.02 13.53
CA GLN A 289 5.65 -1.41 12.13
C GLN A 289 6.60 -0.47 11.36
N ALA A 290 6.49 0.84 11.59
CA ALA A 290 7.38 1.82 10.99
C ALA A 290 8.84 1.63 11.45
N LEU A 291 9.05 1.29 12.72
CA LEU A 291 10.37 0.96 13.28
C LEU A 291 10.95 -0.32 12.66
N ALA A 292 10.12 -1.36 12.51
CA ALA A 292 10.50 -2.62 11.87
C ALA A 292 10.92 -2.40 10.42
N MET A 293 10.14 -1.64 9.64
CA MET A 293 10.46 -1.29 8.26
C MET A 293 11.75 -0.47 8.13
N ALA A 294 11.97 0.51 9.02
CA ALA A 294 13.20 1.30 9.03
C ALA A 294 14.42 0.41 9.29
N THR A 295 14.33 -0.46 10.30
CA THR A 295 15.37 -1.43 10.66
C THR A 295 15.65 -2.39 9.51
N GLN A 296 14.61 -2.94 8.88
CA GLN A 296 14.73 -3.84 7.73
C GLN A 296 15.51 -3.21 6.56
N ILE A 297 15.28 -1.94 6.24
CA ILE A 297 16.02 -1.21 5.20
C ILE A 297 17.50 -1.04 5.60
N ILE A 298 17.77 -0.69 6.86
CA ILE A 298 19.12 -0.46 7.37
C ILE A 298 19.91 -1.76 7.41
N VAL A 299 19.35 -2.82 8.00
CA VAL A 299 19.96 -4.15 8.08
C VAL A 299 20.20 -4.70 6.67
N GLY A 300 19.24 -4.54 5.75
CA GLY A 300 19.43 -4.91 4.35
C GLY A 300 20.64 -4.20 3.73
N PHE A 301 20.78 -2.90 3.96
CA PHE A 301 21.92 -2.13 3.45
C PHE A 301 23.26 -2.55 4.07
N LEU A 302 23.32 -2.77 5.39
CA LEU A 302 24.54 -3.20 6.09
C LEU A 302 24.98 -4.60 5.66
N LEU A 303 24.04 -5.54 5.55
CA LEU A 303 24.30 -6.89 5.06
C LEU A 303 24.86 -6.88 3.64
N GLY A 304 24.34 -6.00 2.78
CA GLY A 304 24.87 -5.78 1.44
C GLY A 304 26.30 -5.24 1.44
N ARG A 305 26.65 -4.40 2.41
CA ARG A 305 27.97 -3.77 2.53
C ARG A 305 29.05 -4.72 3.07
N GLY A 306 28.65 -5.83 3.70
CA GLY A 306 29.56 -6.75 4.37
C GLY A 306 29.98 -6.31 5.77
N ASP A 307 29.29 -5.31 6.34
CA ASP A 307 29.45 -4.93 7.74
C ASP A 307 28.66 -5.95 8.58
N GLN A 308 29.31 -7.05 8.99
CA GLN A 308 28.80 -8.02 9.98
C GLN A 308 29.16 -7.59 11.41
#